data_AF-A0A976D3K2-F1
#
_entry.id   AF-A0A976D3K2-F1
#
_cell.length_a   1.000
_cell.length_b   1.000
_cell.length_c   1.000
_cell.angle_alpha   90.00
_cell.angle_beta   90.00
_cell.angle_gamma   90.00
#
_symmetry.space_group_name_H-M   'P 1'
#
loop_
_entity.id
_entity.type
_entity.pdbx_description
1 polymer ?
#
loop_
_entity_poly.entity_id
_entity_poly.type
_entity_poly.pdbx_seq_one_letter_code
_entity_poly.pdbx_strand_id
1 'polypeptide(L)'
;MNKLVPNAAAALADIPDGATLMLGGFGLNGIPENCIAALVAAGTKDLTCISNNAGVDDFGLGLLLQKRQIKKMISSYVGENAEFERQLLAGEL
;
A
#
# COMPACT_ATOMS: atom_id res chain seq x y z
N MET A 1 -14.77 24.93 -7.40
CA MET A 1 -13.69 24.14 -8.02
C MET A 1 -14.10 22.67 -8.01
N ASN A 2 -14.10 21.99 -9.16
CA ASN A 2 -14.39 20.56 -9.25
C ASN A 2 -13.09 19.75 -9.07
N LYS A 3 -13.08 18.78 -8.16
CA LYS A 3 -11.94 17.88 -7.88
C LYS A 3 -12.21 16.43 -8.29
N LEU A 4 -13.32 16.16 -8.99
CA LEU A 4 -13.66 14.83 -9.47
C LEU A 4 -12.73 14.43 -10.62
N VAL A 5 -12.21 13.21 -10.54
CA VAL A 5 -11.39 12.55 -11.56
C VAL A 5 -12.13 11.28 -12.03
N PRO A 6 -11.90 10.82 -13.26
CA PRO A 6 -12.73 9.76 -13.84
C PRO A 6 -12.58 8.38 -13.17
N ASN A 7 -11.44 8.09 -12.53
CA ASN A 7 -11.17 6.83 -11.82
C ASN A 7 -9.92 6.96 -10.93
N ALA A 8 -9.63 5.91 -10.16
CA ALA A 8 -8.47 5.85 -9.27
C ALA A 8 -7.12 5.91 -10.03
N ALA A 9 -7.01 5.30 -11.22
CA ALA A 9 -5.77 5.37 -11.99
C ALA A 9 -5.43 6.82 -12.39
N ALA A 10 -6.44 7.59 -12.83
CA ALA A 10 -6.27 9.02 -13.11
C ALA A 10 -5.93 9.84 -11.86
N ALA A 11 -6.44 9.44 -10.69
CA ALA A 11 -6.18 10.10 -9.42
C ALA A 11 -4.73 9.94 -8.92
N LEU A 12 -4.02 8.90 -9.40
CA LEU A 12 -2.72 8.47 -8.90
C LEU A 12 -1.62 8.54 -9.97
N ALA A 13 -1.93 9.10 -11.14
CA ALA A 13 -1.07 9.04 -12.33
C ALA A 13 0.28 9.77 -12.17
N ASP A 14 0.38 10.67 -11.19
CA ASP A 14 1.54 11.47 -10.88
C ASP A 14 2.35 10.96 -9.68
N ILE A 15 2.02 9.78 -9.13
CA ILE A 15 2.79 9.16 -8.04
C ILE A 15 4.04 8.50 -8.61
N PRO A 16 5.25 9.02 -8.30
CA PRO A 16 6.49 8.43 -8.78
C PRO A 16 6.93 7.23 -7.93
N ASP A 17 7.88 6.45 -8.46
CA ASP A 17 8.65 5.51 -7.66
C ASP A 17 9.34 6.25 -6.49
N GLY A 18 9.45 5.59 -5.34
CA GLY A 18 10.06 6.19 -4.14
C GLY A 18 9.14 7.11 -3.34
N ALA A 19 7.88 7.29 -3.76
CA ALA A 19 6.94 8.15 -3.04
C ALA A 19 6.66 7.65 -1.60
N THR A 20 6.39 8.61 -0.70
CA THR A 20 5.90 8.32 0.65
C THR A 20 4.38 8.55 0.69
N LEU A 21 3.62 7.52 1.05
CA LEU A 21 2.16 7.52 1.02
C LEU A 21 1.61 7.22 2.42
N MET A 22 0.64 8.02 2.86
CA MET A 22 -0.18 7.70 4.03
C MET A 22 -1.46 7.03 3.58
N LEU A 23 -1.79 5.87 4.16
CA LEU A 23 -2.98 5.11 3.82
C LEU A 23 -3.86 4.93 5.06
N GLY A 24 -5.13 5.35 4.92
CA GLY A 24 -6.13 5.14 5.95
C GLY A 24 -6.55 3.68 6.09
N GLY A 25 -7.15 3.37 7.24
CA GLY A 25 -7.75 2.08 7.54
C GLY A 25 -7.27 1.48 8.87
N PHE A 26 -8.08 0.57 9.42
CA PHE A 26 -7.76 -0.24 10.60
C PHE A 26 -8.14 -1.70 10.32
N GLY A 27 -7.13 -2.56 10.17
CA GLY A 27 -7.35 -3.88 9.56
C GLY A 27 -7.77 -3.69 8.11
N LEU A 28 -8.95 -4.19 7.76
CA LEU A 28 -9.53 -4.03 6.41
C LEU A 28 -10.61 -2.94 6.34
N ASN A 29 -10.96 -2.31 7.48
CA ASN A 29 -12.00 -1.30 7.53
C ASN A 29 -11.47 0.09 7.17
N GLY A 30 -12.12 0.78 6.23
CA GLY A 30 -11.77 2.15 5.85
C GLY A 30 -10.52 2.28 4.98
N ILE A 31 -10.06 1.18 4.36
CA ILE A 31 -8.94 1.20 3.42
C ILE A 31 -9.37 1.79 2.05
N PRO A 32 -8.48 2.49 1.33
CA PRO A 32 -8.79 3.01 0.00
C PRO A 32 -8.63 1.92 -1.08
N GLU A 33 -9.48 0.90 -1.07
CA GLU A 33 -9.36 -0.33 -1.88
C GLU A 33 -9.11 -0.08 -3.38
N ASN A 34 -9.85 0.84 -4.00
CA ASN A 34 -9.71 1.15 -5.43
C ASN A 34 -8.38 1.84 -5.75
N CYS A 35 -7.87 2.66 -4.83
CA CYS A 35 -6.57 3.31 -5.01
C CYS A 35 -5.43 2.31 -4.81
N ILE A 36 -5.56 1.39 -3.85
CA ILE A 36 -4.61 0.29 -3.64
C ILE A 36 -4.54 -0.58 -4.89
N ALA A 37 -5.68 -1.00 -5.44
CA ALA A 37 -5.74 -1.77 -6.68
C ALA A 37 -5.09 -1.02 -7.86
N ALA A 38 -5.33 0.29 -7.98
CA ALA A 38 -4.70 1.13 -9.00
C ALA A 38 -3.18 1.24 -8.83
N LEU A 39 -2.65 1.37 -7.61
CA LEU A 39 -1.20 1.35 -7.33
C LEU A 39 -0.57 -0.01 -7.67
N VAL A 40 -1.25 -1.11 -7.33
CA VAL A 40 -0.84 -2.47 -7.67
C VAL A 40 -0.78 -2.69 -9.19
N ALA A 41 -1.68 -2.04 -9.95
CA ALA A 41 -1.70 -2.08 -11.41
C ALA A 41 -0.65 -1.15 -12.05
N ALA A 42 -0.43 0.04 -11.48
CA ALA A 42 0.57 1.00 -11.93
C ALA A 42 1.99 0.45 -11.80
N GLY A 43 2.22 -0.44 -10.82
CA GLY A 43 3.51 -1.10 -10.62
C GLY A 43 4.57 -0.17 -10.05
N THR A 44 4.20 1.01 -9.55
CA THR A 44 5.07 1.94 -8.84
C THR A 44 5.81 1.23 -7.71
N LYS A 45 7.12 1.45 -7.61
CA LYS A 45 8.01 0.73 -6.70
C LYS A 45 8.67 1.65 -5.69
N ASP A 46 9.43 1.03 -4.79
CA ASP A 46 10.21 1.67 -3.75
C ASP A 46 9.40 2.57 -2.80
N LEU A 47 8.10 2.27 -2.65
CA LEU A 47 7.18 3.07 -1.86
C LEU A 47 7.52 2.98 -0.37
N THR A 48 7.41 4.12 0.32
CA THR A 48 7.32 4.16 1.78
C THR A 48 5.86 4.31 2.17
N CYS A 49 5.28 3.29 2.79
CA CYS A 49 3.88 3.29 3.18
C CYS A 49 3.73 3.51 4.69
N ILE A 50 2.91 4.47 5.07
CA ILE A 50 2.56 4.79 6.46
C ILE A 50 1.10 4.38 6.67
N SER A 51 0.89 3.35 7.49
CA SER A 51 -0.46 2.86 7.82
C SER A 51 -0.42 2.05 9.11
N ASN A 52 -1.55 1.95 9.81
CA ASN A 52 -1.65 1.19 11.06
C ASN A 52 -1.16 -0.25 10.90
N ASN A 53 -1.59 -0.95 9.84
CA ASN A 53 -1.12 -2.27 9.44
C ASN A 53 -1.12 -2.41 7.91
N ALA A 54 -0.75 -3.59 7.40
CA ALA A 54 -0.69 -3.87 5.97
C ALA A 54 -1.95 -4.56 5.41
N GLY A 55 -3.02 -4.70 6.21
CA GLY A 55 -4.11 -5.62 5.90
C GLY A 55 -3.67 -7.09 6.00
N VAL A 56 -4.18 -7.95 5.12
CA VAL A 56 -3.84 -9.38 5.05
C VAL A 56 -3.13 -9.69 3.73
N ASP A 57 -2.62 -10.90 3.55
CA ASP A 57 -1.76 -11.22 2.40
C ASP A 57 -2.42 -10.88 1.04
N ASP A 58 -3.69 -11.21 0.86
CA ASP A 58 -4.46 -11.06 -0.38
C ASP A 58 -5.40 -9.84 -0.41
N PHE A 59 -5.34 -8.94 0.58
CA PHE A 59 -6.20 -7.77 0.63
C PHE A 59 -5.57 -6.56 1.34
N GLY A 60 -5.80 -5.37 0.81
CA GLY A 60 -5.15 -4.14 1.29
C GLY A 60 -3.70 -4.02 0.81
N LEU A 61 -2.80 -3.55 1.68
CA LEU A 61 -1.39 -3.32 1.33
C LEU A 61 -0.60 -4.63 1.11
N GLY A 62 -1.11 -5.78 1.58
CA GLY A 62 -0.53 -7.09 1.28
C GLY A 62 -0.33 -7.35 -0.20
N LEU A 63 -1.23 -6.85 -1.05
CA LEU A 63 -1.11 -6.92 -2.51
C LEU A 63 0.16 -6.24 -3.05
N LEU A 64 0.55 -5.09 -2.47
CA LEU A 64 1.77 -4.39 -2.84
C LEU A 64 3.02 -5.08 -2.29
N LEU A 65 2.93 -5.65 -1.09
CA LEU A 65 4.01 -6.44 -0.48
C LEU A 65 4.36 -7.66 -1.34
N GLN A 66 3.35 -8.43 -1.77
CA GLN A 66 3.52 -9.58 -2.67
C GLN A 66 4.23 -9.20 -3.98
N LYS A 67 3.95 -8.00 -4.51
CA LYS A 67 4.58 -7.46 -5.73
C LYS A 67 5.91 -6.74 -5.51
N ARG A 68 6.42 -6.69 -4.27
CA ARG A 68 7.65 -5.96 -3.92
C ARG A 68 7.62 -4.49 -4.34
N GLN A 69 6.45 -3.85 -4.21
CA GLN A 69 6.27 -2.44 -4.52
C GLN A 69 6.59 -1.53 -3.33
N ILE A 70 6.64 -2.08 -2.11
CA ILE A 70 6.93 -1.35 -0.88
C ILE A 70 8.38 -1.63 -0.48
N LYS A 71 9.14 -0.56 -0.27
CA LYS A 71 10.50 -0.59 0.28
C LYS A 71 10.53 -0.42 1.79
N LYS A 72 9.55 0.27 2.36
CA LYS A 72 9.47 0.54 3.80
C LYS A 72 8.04 0.66 4.28
N MET A 73 7.74 -0.01 5.40
CA MET A 73 6.49 0.19 6.14
C MET A 73 6.76 0.99 7.42
N ILE A 74 5.90 1.96 7.72
CA ILE A 74 5.80 2.61 9.03
C ILE A 74 4.43 2.22 9.60
N SER A 75 4.44 1.29 10.55
CA SER A 75 3.23 0.68 11.09
C SER A 75 3.28 0.47 12.60
N SER A 76 2.10 0.41 13.20
CA SER A 76 1.92 0.13 14.64
C SER A 76 1.68 -1.36 14.90
N TYR A 77 1.26 -2.13 13.90
CA TYR A 77 0.96 -3.55 14.02
C TYR A 77 1.24 -4.32 12.71
N VAL A 78 1.89 -5.48 12.82
CA VAL A 78 2.31 -6.33 11.69
C VAL A 78 1.33 -7.48 11.43
N GLY A 79 0.68 -8.01 12.47
CA GLY A 79 -0.01 -9.31 12.44
C GLY A 79 -1.12 -9.45 11.38
N GLU A 80 -1.50 -10.70 11.14
CA GLU A 80 -2.46 -11.14 10.11
C GLU A 80 -1.96 -11.03 8.64
N ASN A 81 -0.69 -10.70 8.44
CA ASN A 81 -0.03 -10.67 7.13
C ASN A 81 1.33 -11.39 7.20
N ALA A 82 1.37 -12.64 6.74
CA ALA A 82 2.55 -13.48 6.83
C ALA A 82 3.69 -12.95 5.94
N GLU A 83 3.36 -12.36 4.79
CA GLU A 83 4.40 -11.79 3.91
C GLU A 83 5.02 -10.53 4.51
N PHE A 84 4.23 -9.69 5.19
CA PHE A 84 4.77 -8.53 5.90
C PHE A 84 5.74 -8.98 6.99
N GLU A 85 5.33 -9.94 7.84
CA GLU A 85 6.18 -10.49 8.89
C GLU A 85 7.47 -11.08 8.29
N ARG A 86 7.36 -11.89 7.23
CA ARG A 86 8.51 -12.52 6.57
C ARG A 86 9.48 -11.48 6.01
N GLN A 87 9.00 -10.48 5.27
CA GLN A 87 9.85 -9.43 4.69
C GLN A 87 10.52 -8.58 5.77
N LEU A 88 9.80 -8.24 6.84
CA LEU A 88 10.34 -7.49 7.97
C LEU A 88 11.47 -8.26 8.67
N LEU A 89 11.26 -9.53 8.99
CA LEU A 89 12.26 -10.38 9.67
C LEU A 89 13.47 -10.69 8.77
N ALA A 90 13.28 -10.69 7.46
CA ALA A 90 14.35 -10.87 6.48
C ALA A 90 15.16 -9.59 6.19
N GLY A 91 14.74 -8.43 6.71
CA GLY A 91 15.37 -7.13 6.41
C GLY A 91 15.14 -6.65 4.98
N GLU A 92 14.04 -7.09 4.36
CA GLU A 92 13.63 -6.72 3.00
C GLU A 92 12.74 -5.45 2.98
N LEU A 93 12.40 -4.90 4.16
CA LEU A 93 11.59 -3.70 4.41
C LEU A 93 12.29 -2.69 5.33
#